data_AF-A0A837AJJ7-F1
#
_entry.id   AF-A0A837AJJ7-F1
#
_cell.length_a   1.000
_cell.length_b   1.000
_cell.length_c   1.000
_cell.angle_alpha   90.00
_cell.angle_beta   90.00
_cell.angle_gamma   90.00
#
_symmetry.space_group_name_H-M   'P 1'
#
loop_
_entity.id
_entity.type
_entity.pdbx_description
1 polymer ?
#
loop_
_entity_poly.entity_id
_entity_poly.type
_entity_poly.pdbx_seq_one_letter_code
_entity_poly.pdbx_strand_id
1 'polypeptide(L)' 'MATKAVNAKSQTVAARVPHEVMNNVEAVKMPGESTGQFVTAALKREVEYRQRRKAKEPE' A
#
# COMPACT_ATOMS: atom_id res chain seq x y z
N MET A 1 -11.56 -24.07 -5.92
CA MET A 1 -10.90 -23.71 -4.65
C MET A 1 -11.42 -22.36 -4.20
N ALA A 2 -11.99 -22.25 -2.99
CA ALA A 2 -12.36 -20.94 -2.45
C ALA A 2 -11.06 -20.21 -2.07
N THR A 3 -10.59 -19.32 -2.94
CA THR A 3 -9.44 -18.46 -2.66
C THR A 3 -9.84 -17.50 -1.55
N LYS A 4 -9.45 -17.82 -0.31
CA LYS A 4 -9.60 -16.99 0.91
C LYS A 4 -8.82 -15.66 0.85
N ALA A 5 -8.65 -15.07 -0.33
CA ALA A 5 -7.88 -13.84 -0.55
C ALA A 5 -8.71 -12.57 -0.32
N VAL A 6 -10.05 -12.68 -0.24
CA VAL A 6 -10.96 -11.55 0.00
C VAL A 6 -11.85 -11.91 1.19
N ASN A 7 -11.89 -11.03 2.19
CA ASN A 7 -12.92 -11.05 3.24
C ASN A 7 -13.70 -9.72 3.21
N ALA A 8 -14.76 -9.61 4.02
CA ALA A 8 -15.63 -8.44 4.01
C ALA A 8 -14.93 -7.10 4.35
N LYS A 9 -13.71 -7.13 4.89
CA LYS A 9 -12.95 -5.95 5.34
C LYS A 9 -11.62 -5.73 4.61
N SER A 10 -11.07 -6.74 3.94
CA SER A 10 -9.75 -6.65 3.32
C SER A 10 -9.53 -7.69 2.22
N GLN A 11 -8.68 -7.33 1.26
CA GLN A 11 -8.16 -8.22 0.22
C GLN A 11 -6.63 -8.32 0.35
N THR A 12 -6.11 -9.55 0.29
CA THR A 12 -4.66 -9.79 0.26
C THR A 12 -4.15 -9.62 -1.16
N VAL A 13 -3.15 -8.75 -1.34
CA VAL A 13 -2.44 -8.56 -2.61
C VAL A 13 -1.01 -9.05 -2.44
N ALA A 14 -0.62 -10.07 -3.20
CA ALA A 14 0.73 -10.61 -3.20
C ALA A 14 1.53 -10.01 -4.37
N ALA A 15 2.54 -9.20 -4.08
CA ALA A 15 3.46 -8.63 -5.05
C ALA A 15 4.90 -8.80 -4.57
N ARG A 16 5.83 -9.04 -5.50
CA ARG A 16 7.27 -9.07 -5.18
C ARG A 16 7.79 -7.63 -5.07
N VAL A 17 8.46 -7.34 -3.96
CA VAL A 17 9.08 -6.04 -3.71
C VAL A 17 10.60 -6.24 -3.71
N PRO A 18 11.38 -5.45 -4.48
CA PRO A 18 12.84 -5.54 -4.46
C PRO A 18 13.43 -5.27 -3.08
N HIS A 19 14.56 -5.91 -2.76
CA HIS A 19 15.20 -5.76 -1.45
C HIS A 19 15.60 -4.32 -1.15
N GLU A 20 16.07 -3.56 -2.15
CA GLU A 20 16.41 -2.15 -1.98
C GLU A 20 15.22 -1.32 -1.47
N VAL A 21 14.03 -1.59 -2.00
CA VAL A 21 12.80 -0.92 -1.57
C VAL A 21 12.43 -1.35 -0.15
N MET A 22 12.57 -2.63 0.17
CA MET A 22 12.26 -3.13 1.51
C MET A 22 13.21 -2.57 2.58
N ASN A 23 14.50 -2.45 2.26
CA ASN A 23 15.50 -1.84 3.13
C ASN A 23 15.18 -0.36 3.40
N ASN A 24 14.76 0.37 2.37
CA ASN A 24 14.32 1.76 2.52
C ASN A 24 13.08 1.88 3.41
N VAL A 25 12.12 0.96 3.26
CA VAL A 25 10.94 0.91 4.13
C VAL A 25 11.36 0.69 5.58
N GLU A 26 12.25 -0.26 5.86
CA GLU A 26 12.74 -0.50 7.23
C GLU A 26 13.49 0.70 7.81
N ALA A 27 14.23 1.44 6.99
CA ALA A 27 14.96 2.63 7.42
C ALA A 27 14.07 3.84 7.77
N VAL A 28 12.89 3.97 7.15
CA VAL A 28 11.98 5.12 7.35
C VAL A 28 10.77 4.81 8.24
N LYS A 29 10.55 3.54 8.57
CA LYS A 29 9.43 3.12 9.43
C LYS A 29 9.56 3.70 10.83
N MET A 30 8.43 4.06 11.41
CA MET A 30 8.41 4.58 12.78
C MET A 30 8.58 3.46 13.81
N PRO A 31 9.11 3.77 15.02
CA PRO A 31 9.17 2.82 16.11
C PRO A 31 7.77 2.26 16.44
N GLY A 32 7.63 0.92 16.41
CA GLY A 32 6.35 0.24 16.65
C GLY A 32 5.45 0.09 15.42
N GLU A 33 5.84 0.61 14.26
CA GLU A 33 5.09 0.44 13.01
C GLU A 33 5.38 -0.91 12.34
N SER A 34 4.33 -1.69 12.05
CA SER A 34 4.48 -2.91 11.26
C SER A 34 4.65 -2.61 9.78
N THR A 35 5.32 -3.50 9.04
CA THR A 35 5.51 -3.33 7.58
C THR A 35 4.15 -3.33 6.87
N GLY A 36 3.18 -4.12 7.33
CA GLY A 36 1.83 -4.13 6.77
C GLY A 36 1.09 -2.81 6.96
N GLN A 37 1.25 -2.15 8.11
CA GLN A 37 0.70 -0.81 8.33
C GLN A 37 1.32 0.22 7.40
N PHE A 38 2.66 0.23 7.29
CA PHE A 38 3.37 1.12 6.39
C PHE A 38 2.91 0.95 4.93
N VAL A 39 2.85 -0.28 4.43
CA VAL A 39 2.41 -0.59 3.06
C VAL A 39 0.95 -0.15 2.85
N THR A 40 0.07 -0.40 3.82
CA THR A 40 -1.34 0.00 3.73
C THR A 40 -1.48 1.52 3.69
N ALA A 41 -0.73 2.24 4.51
CA ALA A 41 -0.71 3.70 4.53
C ALA A 41 -0.16 4.28 3.20
N ALA A 42 0.92 3.70 2.68
CA ALA A 42 1.51 4.08 1.40
C ALA A 42 0.53 3.87 0.23
N LEU A 43 -0.14 2.72 0.18
CA LEU A 43 -1.17 2.44 -0.83
C LEU A 43 -2.34 3.44 -0.75
N LYS A 44 -2.85 3.71 0.45
CA LYS A 44 -3.92 4.69 0.66
C LYS A 44 -3.52 6.08 0.18
N ARG A 45 -2.31 6.52 0.55
CA ARG A 45 -1.74 7.81 0.11
C ARG A 45 -1.67 7.91 -1.41
N GLU A 46 -1.19 6.87 -2.08
CA GLU A 46 -1.05 6.86 -3.54
C GLU A 46 -2.41 6.91 -4.25
N VAL A 47 -3.41 6.19 -3.72
CA VAL A 47 -4.79 6.26 -4.24
C VAL A 47 -5.35 7.67 -4.12
N GLU A 48 -5.27 8.29 -2.93
CA GLU A 48 -5.75 9.65 -2.71
C GLU A 48 -5.01 10.67 -3.60
N TYR A 49 -3.69 10.52 -3.74
CA TYR A 49 -2.89 11.38 -4.62
C TYR A 49 -3.38 11.32 -6.07
N ARG A 50 -3.59 10.11 -6.61
CA ARG A 50 -4.11 9.93 -7.97
C ARG A 50 -5.53 10.42 -8.14
N GLN A 51 -6.41 10.21 -7.15
CA GLN A 51 -7.78 10.73 -7.18
C GLN A 51 -7.79 12.27 -7.24
N ARG A 52 -6.95 12.93 -6.43
CA ARG A 52 -6.80 14.40 -6.46
C ARG A 52 -6.26 14.91 -7.78
N ARG A 53 -5.36 14.18 -8.45
CA ARG A 53 -4.85 14.54 -9.78
C ARG A 53 -5.92 14.42 -10.86
N LYS A 54 -6.68 13.31 -10.87
CA LYS A 54 -7.80 13.13 -11.79
C LYS A 54 -8.87 14.21 -11.65
N ALA A 55 -9.13 14.67 -10.43
CA ALA A 55 -10.09 15.76 -10.18
C ALA A 55 -9.60 17.14 -10.68
N LYS A 56 -8.31 17.28 -11.02
CA LYS A 56 -7.69 18.53 -11.47
C LYS A 56 -7.30 18.51 -12.96
N GLU A 57 -7.43 17.37 -13.64
CA GLU A 57 -7.36 17.31 -15.10
C GLU A 57 -8.72 17.76 -15.64
N PRO A 58 -8.82 18.94 -16.28
CA PRO A 58 -9.99 19.22 -17.11
C PRO A 58 -9.96 18.24 -18.29
N GLU A 59 -11.12 17.70 -18.66
CA GLU A 59 -11.27 16.94 -19.92
C GLU A 59 -10.72 17.72 -21.12
#